data_AF-A0A804LIG7-F1
#
_entry.id   AF-A0A804LIG7-F1
#
_cell.length_a   1.000
_cell.length_b   1.000
_cell.length_c   1.000
_cell.angle_alpha   90.00
_cell.angle_beta   90.00
_cell.angle_gamma   90.00
#
_symmetry.space_group_name_H-M   'P 1'
#
loop_
_entity.id
_entity.type
_entity.pdbx_description
1 polymer ?
#
loop_
_entity_poly.entity_id
_entity_poly.type
_entity_poly.pdbx_seq_one_letter_code
_entity_poly.pdbx_strand_id
1 'polypeptide(L)' 'MATPIGKGHRSLNLTLRKELGLYANVRPCNSLPGYKTRYDDVNLVTIRENTEG' A
#
# COMPACT_ATOMS: atom_id res chain seq x y z
N MET A 1 -7.14 -28.74 16.72
CA MET A 1 -7.91 -27.58 16.22
C MET A 1 -7.33 -27.20 14.87
N ALA A 2 -8.04 -27.42 13.77
CA ALA A 2 -7.58 -27.02 12.44
C ALA A 2 -8.49 -25.89 11.97
N THR A 3 -7.91 -24.71 11.73
CA THR A 3 -8.59 -23.58 11.11
C THR A 3 -9.04 -24.02 9.71
N PRO A 4 -10.31 -23.83 9.34
CA PRO A 4 -10.77 -24.18 8.00
C PRO A 4 -10.05 -23.26 7.02
N ILE A 5 -9.18 -23.82 6.20
CA ILE A 5 -8.67 -23.18 4.98
C ILE A 5 -9.86 -23.15 4.02
N GLY A 6 -10.73 -22.15 4.20
CA GLY A 6 -11.76 -21.82 3.25
C GLY A 6 -11.09 -21.44 1.94
N LYS A 7 -11.09 -22.38 1.00
CA LYS A 7 -10.59 -22.21 -0.36
C LYS A 7 -11.12 -20.89 -0.95
N GLY A 8 -10.23 -19.93 -1.13
CA GLY A 8 -10.33 -18.97 -2.23
C GLY A 8 -11.36 -17.85 -2.11
N HIS A 9 -11.51 -17.21 -0.95
CA HIS A 9 -12.05 -15.85 -0.99
C HIS A 9 -11.03 -14.95 -1.70
N ARG A 10 -11.35 -14.56 -2.95
CA ARG A 10 -10.65 -13.45 -3.61
C ARG A 10 -10.67 -12.27 -2.65
N SER A 11 -9.50 -11.71 -2.35
CA SER A 11 -9.41 -10.52 -1.49
C SER A 11 -10.29 -9.42 -2.07
N LEU A 12 -11.31 -8.98 -1.33
CA LEU A 12 -12.19 -7.88 -1.77
C LEU A 12 -11.37 -6.61 -2.07
N ASN A 13 -10.31 -6.37 -1.30
CA ASN A 13 -9.38 -5.27 -1.56
C ASN A 13 -8.68 -5.41 -2.91
N LEU A 14 -8.27 -6.63 -3.28
CA LEU A 14 -7.67 -6.89 -4.59
C LEU A 14 -8.70 -6.67 -5.71
N THR A 15 -9.93 -7.15 -5.51
CA THR A 15 -11.03 -6.93 -6.46
C THR A 15 -11.27 -5.43 -6.67
N LEU A 16 -11.47 -4.66 -5.59
CA LEU A 16 -11.69 -3.21 -5.67
C LEU A 16 -10.56 -2.49 -6.42
N ARG A 17 -9.29 -2.88 -6.19
CA ARG A 17 -8.16 -2.25 -6.89
C ARG A 17 -8.13 -2.58 -8.38
N LYS A 18 -8.49 -3.81 -8.75
CA LYS A 18 -8.58 -4.22 -10.16
C LYS A 18 -9.74 -3.51 -10.86
N GLU A 19 -10.91 -3.45 -10.25
CA GLU A 19 -12.09 -2.77 -10.79
C GLU A 19 -11.90 -1.26 -10.94
N LEU A 20 -11.21 -0.62 -9.98
CA LEU A 20 -10.96 0.83 -10.01
C LEU A 20 -9.69 1.22 -10.79
N GLY A 21 -8.97 0.26 -11.39
CA GLY A 21 -7.71 0.53 -12.11
C GLY A 21 -6.59 1.09 -11.21
N LEU A 22 -6.57 0.76 -9.93
CA LEU A 22 -5.61 1.27 -8.93
C LEU A 22 -4.32 0.42 -8.89
N TYR A 23 -3.58 0.43 -9.99
CA TYR A 23 -2.38 -0.42 -10.19
C TYR A 23 -1.19 -0.05 -9.31
N ALA A 24 -1.01 1.23 -9.01
CA ALA A 24 0.12 1.73 -8.25
C ALA A 24 -0.34 2.47 -7.00
N ASN A 25 0.29 2.18 -5.87
CA ASN A 25 0.21 2.99 -4.67
C ASN A 25 1.42 3.93 -4.62
N VAL A 26 1.18 5.21 -4.87
CA VAL A 26 2.22 6.27 -4.85
C VAL A 26 2.17 6.98 -3.51
N ARG A 27 3.30 7.05 -2.80
CA ARG A 27 3.41 7.68 -1.47
C ARG A 27 4.62 8.62 -1.44
N PRO A 28 4.41 9.93 -1.69
CA PRO A 28 5.40 10.96 -1.44
C PRO A 28 5.67 11.08 0.06
N CYS A 29 6.94 11.22 0.43
CA CYS A 29 7.39 11.46 1.78
C CYS A 29 8.42 12.60 1.75
N ASN A 30 8.04 13.73 2.33
CA ASN A 30 8.90 14.90 2.46
C ASN A 30 8.97 15.38 3.91
N SER A 31 10.13 15.88 4.32
CA SER A 31 10.28 16.52 5.62
C SER A 31 9.52 17.85 5.65
N LEU A 32 8.72 18.05 6.70
CA LEU A 32 7.97 19.28 6.90
C LEU A 32 8.79 20.25 7.78
N PRO A 33 9.02 21.51 7.35
CA PRO A 33 9.74 22.49 8.15
C PRO A 33 9.10 22.68 9.53
N GLY A 34 9.93 22.63 10.58
CA GLY A 34 9.49 22.78 11.97
C GLY A 34 8.92 21.51 12.63
N TYR A 35 8.81 20.39 11.91
CA TYR A 35 8.34 19.13 12.48
C TYR A 35 9.50 18.14 12.68
N LYS A 36 9.80 17.81 13.94
CA LYS A 36 10.86 16.85 14.27
C LYS A 36 10.44 15.44 13.88
N THR A 37 11.15 14.83 12.94
CA THR A 37 11.00 13.41 12.60
C THR A 37 12.29 12.64 12.89
N ARG A 38 12.31 11.34 12.58
CA ARG A 38 13.52 10.50 12.75
C ARG A 38 14.66 10.93 11.81
N TYR A 39 14.33 11.44 10.63
CA TYR A 39 15.30 11.77 9.58
C TYR A 39 15.00 13.18 9.04
N ASP A 40 16.03 14.01 8.94
CA ASP A 40 15.90 15.36 8.41
C ASP A 40 16.06 15.37 6.88
N ASP A 41 15.53 16.41 6.22
CA ASP A 41 15.65 16.65 4.77
C ASP A 41 15.29 15.48 3.86
N VAL A 42 14.29 14.68 4.25
CA VAL A 42 13.75 13.60 3.44
C VAL A 42 12.97 14.18 2.26
N ASN A 43 13.26 13.70 1.05
CA ASN A 43 12.44 13.94 -0.13
C ASN A 43 12.48 12.71 -1.04
N LEU A 44 11.50 11.83 -0.90
CA LEU A 44 11.43 10.59 -1.67
C LEU A 44 9.99 10.23 -2.01
N VAL A 45 9.82 9.42 -3.05
CA VAL A 45 8.53 8.86 -3.45
C VAL A 45 8.68 7.34 -3.45
N THR A 46 7.82 6.65 -2.71
CA THR A 46 7.71 5.19 -2.82
C THR A 46 6.55 4.82 -3.75
N ILE A 47 6.78 3.82 -4.59
CA ILE A 47 5.78 3.30 -5.53
C ILE A 47 5.67 1.80 -5.28
N ARG A 48 4.45 1.33 -5.03
CA ARG A 48 4.17 -0.09 -4.82
C ARG A 48 3.12 -0.58 -5.83
N GLU A 49 3.41 -1.70 -6.49
CA GLU A 49 2.44 -2.44 -7.31
C GLU A 49 1.34 -3.00 -6.39
N ASN A 50 0.08 -2.80 -6.79
CA ASN A 50 -1.07 -2.97 -5.91
C ASN A 50 -2.06 -4.03 -6.42
N THR A 51 -1.82 -4.58 -7.62
CA THR A 51 -2.67 -5.56 -8.29
C THR A 51 -2.11 -6.99 -8.31
N GLU A 52 -0.88 -7.20 -7.84
CA GLU A 52 -0.36 -8.52 -7.52
C GLU A 52 -0.99 -9.06 -6.24
N GLY A 53 -1.47 -10.29 -6.32
CA GLY A 53 -2.09 -11.07 -5.26
C GLY A 53 -2.56 -12.41 -5.78
#